data_AF-A0A0C3G2U1-F1
#
_entry.id   AF-A0A0C3G2U1-F1
#
_cell.length_a   1.000
_cell.length_b   1.000
_cell.length_c   1.000
_cell.angle_alpha   90.00
_cell.angle_beta   90.00
_cell.angle_gamma   90.00
#
_symmetry.space_group_name_H-M   'P 1'
#
loop_
_entity.id
_entity.type
_entity.pdbx_description
1 polymer ?
#
loop_
_entity_poly.entity_id
_entity_poly.type
_entity_poly.pdbx_seq_one_letter_code
_entity_poly.pdbx_strand_id
1 'polypeptide(L)'
;MPSLAKHPFGWHYIYLRLMTGLMRLLVIPQKWLFRKTLHEGVLFKIIAVPSRDTGRDIKVHLYQPANRDSTKPAPVFVNWHGSGFIIPSLGENREFCSLVAARTQCVVFDADYRKAPEHPFPAAIQDAEDITSYLAANSDKYDSSNIFLGGFSAGGNIALVTASALGPERVKGVLTFYPVVDLTKRHTAPEKHFLAGVIIPAWCVRVFDDASSRELSQPCLRGLREPDTLYDPAREFVEKLKEAGNKDAEFVGLEYMAHGFDVNTKKGTEADDKKVEVYTGAVDVINSAIVGLLRFATALQWRSTMKPIDDSAFQSIAVPSRDKGRNIKVHLHQPEGYDSTKPTPVLVNWHGSSFIIPLLGANREFCSLIAARTKCLVFDADYRKAPEYPFPAAIQDAEDIVYYLFANPDKYDSSNIFLSGFSAGGSIALITASTLGPDRIKGVIGFYPAVDLTKQHTPPEKRMLAGIINRPFIRNIARAAYMLPSQPRDDPRIS
;
A
#
# COMPACT_ATOMS: atom_id res chain seq x y z
N MET A 1 22.85 15.39 -30.69
CA MET A 1 21.89 14.37 -30.23
C MET A 1 22.41 13.01 -30.67
N PRO A 2 22.56 12.02 -29.77
CA PRO A 2 22.74 10.62 -30.19
C PRO A 2 21.45 10.18 -30.90
N SER A 3 21.56 9.64 -32.12
CA SER A 3 20.39 9.13 -32.83
C SER A 3 19.76 7.98 -32.07
N LEU A 4 18.42 7.89 -32.11
CA LEU A 4 17.71 6.70 -31.65
C LEU A 4 18.30 5.47 -32.32
N ALA A 5 18.84 4.56 -31.51
CA ALA A 5 19.54 3.37 -31.96
C ALA A 5 18.55 2.35 -32.55
N LYS A 6 18.09 2.60 -33.78
CA LYS A 6 17.34 1.60 -34.55
C LYS A 6 18.22 0.37 -34.75
N HIS A 7 17.61 -0.82 -34.77
CA HIS A 7 18.27 -2.04 -35.23
C HIS A 7 18.90 -1.79 -36.63
N PRO A 8 20.12 -2.26 -36.90
CA PRO A 8 20.74 -2.09 -38.22
C PRO A 8 19.85 -2.74 -39.28
N PHE A 9 19.56 -2.00 -40.35
CA PHE A 9 18.62 -2.44 -41.37
C PHE A 9 19.18 -3.66 -42.13
N GLY A 10 18.53 -4.81 -42.00
CA GLY A 10 18.98 -6.07 -42.59
C GLY A 10 17.97 -7.19 -42.38
N TRP A 11 18.27 -8.38 -42.92
CA TRP A 11 17.34 -9.53 -42.92
C TRP A 11 16.82 -9.92 -41.53
N HIS A 12 17.66 -9.84 -40.49
CA HIS A 12 17.23 -10.11 -39.12
C HIS A 12 16.23 -9.07 -38.59
N TYR A 13 16.43 -7.77 -38.87
CA TYR A 13 15.44 -6.74 -38.52
C TYR A 13 14.11 -6.93 -39.27
N ILE A 14 14.15 -7.34 -40.55
CA ILE A 14 12.95 -7.68 -41.32
C ILE A 14 12.23 -8.87 -40.69
N TYR A 15 12.97 -9.93 -40.32
CA TYR A 15 12.43 -11.09 -39.58
C TYR A 15 11.76 -10.67 -38.27
N LEU A 16 12.43 -9.87 -37.42
CA LEU A 16 11.86 -9.38 -36.18
C LEU A 16 10.59 -8.54 -36.41
N ARG A 17 10.59 -7.65 -37.41
CA ARG A 17 9.40 -6.86 -37.79
C ARG A 17 8.22 -7.74 -38.23
N LEU A 18 8.47 -8.81 -38.98
CA LEU A 18 7.44 -9.79 -39.38
C LEU A 18 6.92 -10.59 -38.18
N MET A 19 7.81 -11.14 -37.35
CA MET A 19 7.43 -11.95 -36.19
C MET A 19 6.66 -11.14 -35.15
N THR A 20 7.17 -9.95 -34.79
CA THR A 20 6.47 -9.04 -33.87
C THR A 20 5.15 -8.53 -34.45
N GLY A 21 5.09 -8.27 -35.76
CA GLY A 21 3.83 -7.95 -36.46
C GLY A 21 2.79 -9.07 -36.33
N LEU A 22 3.17 -10.33 -36.57
CA LEU A 22 2.31 -11.50 -36.41
C LEU A 22 1.84 -11.65 -34.95
N MET A 23 2.74 -11.54 -33.98
CA MET A 23 2.41 -11.62 -32.56
C MET A 23 1.44 -10.50 -32.14
N ARG A 24 1.66 -9.26 -32.61
CA ARG A 24 0.75 -8.12 -32.37
C ARG A 24 -0.65 -8.39 -32.95
N LEU A 25 -0.74 -8.94 -34.17
CA LEU A 25 -2.01 -9.29 -34.81
C LEU A 25 -2.83 -10.31 -34.01
N LEU A 26 -2.18 -11.33 -33.43
CA LEU A 26 -2.84 -12.36 -32.64
C LEU A 26 -3.45 -11.84 -31.32
N VAL A 27 -2.92 -10.73 -30.76
CA VAL A 27 -3.39 -10.15 -29.49
C VAL A 27 -4.50 -9.09 -29.70
N ILE A 28 -4.61 -8.49 -30.89
CA ILE A 28 -5.62 -7.44 -31.19
C ILE A 28 -7.07 -7.88 -30.89
N PRO A 29 -7.56 -9.07 -31.31
CA PRO A 29 -8.95 -9.49 -31.06
C PRO A 29 -9.32 -9.55 -29.58
N GLN A 30 -8.36 -9.93 -28.71
CA GLN A 30 -8.59 -10.07 -27.27
C GLN A 30 -8.88 -8.70 -26.61
N LYS A 31 -8.23 -7.63 -27.06
CA LYS A 31 -8.38 -6.27 -26.50
C LYS A 31 -9.77 -5.68 -26.69
N TRP A 32 -10.49 -6.07 -27.75
CA TRP A 32 -11.85 -5.58 -28.04
C TRP A 32 -12.93 -6.31 -27.23
N LEU A 33 -12.72 -7.60 -26.94
CA LEU A 33 -13.71 -8.44 -26.26
C LEU A 33 -13.74 -8.23 -24.73
N PHE A 34 -12.62 -7.84 -24.12
CA PHE A 34 -12.47 -7.77 -22.66
C PHE A 34 -12.20 -6.37 -22.14
N ARG A 35 -13.26 -5.55 -22.05
CA ARG A 35 -13.19 -4.22 -21.42
C ARG A 35 -13.11 -4.35 -19.90
N LYS A 36 -11.89 -4.52 -19.35
CA LYS A 36 -11.64 -4.69 -17.90
C LYS A 36 -12.33 -3.60 -17.06
N THR A 37 -12.86 -4.00 -15.91
CA THR A 37 -13.66 -3.14 -15.02
C THR A 37 -12.87 -1.94 -14.50
N LEU A 38 -13.59 -0.82 -14.32
CA LEU A 38 -13.12 0.36 -13.61
C LEU A 38 -13.74 0.31 -12.21
N HIS A 39 -12.94 0.46 -11.15
CA HIS A 39 -13.47 0.55 -9.79
C HIS A 39 -14.33 1.82 -9.59
N GLU A 40 -15.35 1.72 -8.72
CA GLU A 40 -16.21 2.85 -8.36
C GLU A 40 -15.40 3.99 -7.72
N GLY A 41 -15.88 5.23 -7.91
CA GLY A 41 -15.19 6.41 -7.39
C GLY A 41 -13.89 6.77 -8.10
N VAL A 42 -13.59 6.18 -9.27
CA VAL A 42 -12.40 6.50 -10.08
C VAL A 42 -12.77 7.25 -11.35
N LEU A 43 -12.15 8.41 -11.56
CA LEU A 43 -12.18 9.13 -12.83
C LEU A 43 -11.10 8.60 -13.77
N PHE A 44 -11.47 8.29 -15.01
CA PHE A 44 -10.56 7.83 -16.06
C PHE A 44 -10.42 8.89 -17.15
N LYS A 45 -9.18 9.22 -17.53
CA LYS A 45 -8.85 10.12 -18.65
C LYS A 45 -7.69 9.56 -19.46
N ILE A 46 -7.58 9.97 -20.72
CA ILE A 46 -6.39 9.74 -21.54
C ILE A 46 -5.66 11.08 -21.65
N ILE A 47 -4.37 11.10 -21.38
CA ILE A 47 -3.52 12.28 -21.56
C ILE A 47 -2.33 11.95 -22.47
N ALA A 48 -1.76 13.01 -23.04
CA ALA A 48 -0.52 12.98 -23.80
C ALA A 48 0.58 13.63 -22.95
N VAL A 49 1.71 12.94 -22.78
CA VAL A 49 2.91 13.46 -22.11
C VAL A 49 4.00 13.65 -23.15
N PRO A 50 4.59 14.85 -23.30
CA PRO A 50 5.66 15.07 -24.28
C PRO A 50 6.85 14.13 -24.06
N SER A 51 7.33 13.51 -25.14
CA SER A 51 8.61 12.78 -25.13
C SER A 51 9.78 13.71 -25.44
N ARG A 52 11.00 13.27 -25.11
CA ARG A 52 12.25 13.87 -25.61
C ARG A 52 12.36 13.87 -27.14
N ASP A 53 11.66 12.94 -27.80
CA ASP A 53 11.57 12.90 -29.26
C ASP A 53 10.59 14.00 -29.75
N THR A 54 11.10 15.06 -30.37
CA THR A 54 10.29 16.21 -30.82
C THR A 54 9.12 15.78 -31.70
N GLY A 55 7.90 16.23 -31.35
CA GLY A 55 6.67 15.91 -32.09
C GLY A 55 6.06 14.53 -31.74
N ARG A 56 6.58 13.84 -30.71
CA ARG A 56 5.99 12.61 -30.18
C ARG A 56 5.49 12.81 -28.75
N ASP A 57 4.27 12.34 -28.51
CA ASP A 57 3.72 12.17 -27.17
C ASP A 57 3.71 10.69 -26.72
N ILE A 58 3.90 10.49 -25.43
CA ILE A 58 3.67 9.24 -24.70
C ILE A 58 2.21 9.25 -24.24
N LYS A 59 1.45 8.23 -24.65
CA LYS A 59 0.05 8.06 -24.23
C LYS A 59 -0.01 7.52 -22.80
N VAL A 60 -0.80 8.18 -21.95
CA VAL A 60 -1.03 7.76 -20.57
C VAL A 60 -2.53 7.58 -20.32
N HIS A 61 -2.87 6.47 -19.69
CA HIS A 61 -4.16 6.22 -19.07
C HIS A 61 -4.11 6.71 -17.62
N LEU A 62 -4.78 7.83 -17.36
CA LEU A 62 -4.79 8.51 -16.07
C LEU A 62 -6.01 8.07 -15.25
N TYR A 63 -5.77 7.54 -14.06
CA TYR A 63 -6.82 7.20 -13.09
C TYR A 63 -6.70 8.11 -11.87
N GLN A 64 -7.81 8.70 -11.43
CA GLN A 64 -7.82 9.69 -10.34
C GLN A 64 -8.95 9.36 -9.35
N PRO A 65 -8.72 9.44 -8.02
CA PRO A 65 -9.81 9.36 -7.06
C PRO A 65 -10.80 10.51 -7.28
N ALA A 66 -12.10 10.21 -7.41
CA ALA A 66 -13.13 11.22 -7.68
C ALA A 66 -13.34 12.20 -6.51
N ASN A 67 -12.98 11.80 -5.30
CA ASN A 67 -13.04 12.60 -4.08
C ASN A 67 -11.72 13.34 -3.75
N ARG A 68 -10.75 13.35 -4.67
CA ARG A 68 -9.46 14.03 -4.48
C ARG A 68 -9.64 15.54 -4.33
N ASP A 69 -8.97 16.11 -3.33
CA ASP A 69 -8.71 17.55 -3.24
C ASP A 69 -7.80 18.02 -4.39
N SER A 70 -8.37 18.76 -5.35
CA SER A 70 -7.63 19.31 -6.50
C SER A 70 -6.74 20.50 -6.16
N THR A 71 -6.83 21.06 -4.94
CA THR A 71 -6.03 22.23 -4.51
C THR A 71 -4.61 21.87 -4.05
N LYS A 72 -4.25 20.58 -4.04
CA LYS A 72 -2.94 20.09 -3.58
C LYS A 72 -2.33 19.11 -4.57
N PRO A 73 -0.99 19.05 -4.68
CA PRO A 73 -0.30 17.96 -5.33
C PRO A 73 -0.72 16.62 -4.71
N ALA A 74 -0.94 15.60 -5.53
CA ALA A 74 -1.26 14.26 -5.07
C ALA A 74 -0.06 13.31 -5.27
N PRO A 75 0.16 12.33 -4.38
CA PRO A 75 1.13 11.27 -4.61
C PRO A 75 0.81 10.55 -5.93
N VAL A 76 1.83 9.95 -6.54
CA VAL A 76 1.71 9.36 -7.89
C VAL A 76 2.07 7.89 -7.83
N PHE A 77 1.30 7.05 -8.52
CA PHE A 77 1.69 5.69 -8.86
C PHE A 77 1.90 5.62 -10.36
N VAL A 78 3.12 5.31 -10.83
CA VAL A 78 3.40 5.11 -12.26
C VAL A 78 3.43 3.62 -12.56
N ASN A 79 2.52 3.16 -13.41
CA ASN A 79 2.45 1.78 -13.89
C ASN A 79 3.01 1.68 -15.32
N TRP A 80 3.82 0.67 -15.58
CA TRP A 80 4.13 0.22 -16.94
C TRP A 80 3.60 -1.20 -17.18
N HIS A 81 2.94 -1.39 -18.32
CA HIS A 81 2.30 -2.65 -18.67
C HIS A 81 3.29 -3.73 -19.12
N GLY A 82 2.91 -4.99 -18.91
CA GLY A 82 3.67 -6.15 -19.39
C GLY A 82 3.43 -6.43 -20.86
N SER A 83 4.50 -6.58 -21.65
CA SER A 83 4.38 -6.74 -23.10
C SER A 83 5.50 -7.49 -23.82
N GLY A 84 6.45 -8.08 -23.08
CA GLY A 84 7.71 -8.56 -23.67
C GLY A 84 8.47 -7.46 -24.43
N PHE A 85 8.26 -6.20 -24.06
CA PHE A 85 8.72 -4.97 -24.74
C PHE A 85 8.22 -4.76 -26.19
N ILE A 86 7.46 -5.68 -26.78
CA ILE A 86 7.04 -5.63 -28.19
C ILE A 86 5.52 -5.48 -28.41
N ILE A 87 4.68 -5.85 -27.44
CA ILE A 87 3.20 -5.86 -27.59
C ILE A 87 2.59 -4.50 -27.14
N PRO A 88 1.63 -3.91 -27.88
CA PRO A 88 0.95 -2.68 -27.46
C PRO A 88 -0.12 -2.96 -26.38
N SER A 89 0.30 -3.13 -25.12
CA SER A 89 -0.52 -3.60 -23.99
C SER A 89 -1.04 -2.51 -23.02
N LEU A 90 -1.01 -1.23 -23.41
CA LEU A 90 -1.56 -0.13 -22.59
C LEU A 90 -3.03 -0.39 -22.20
N GLY A 91 -3.34 -0.28 -20.92
CA GLY A 91 -4.67 -0.54 -20.36
C GLY A 91 -4.96 -1.98 -19.97
N GLU A 92 -4.06 -2.95 -20.19
CA GLU A 92 -4.27 -4.33 -19.71
C GLU A 92 -4.24 -4.45 -18.18
N ASN A 93 -3.56 -3.52 -17.49
CA ASN A 93 -3.56 -3.42 -16.02
C ASN A 93 -4.67 -2.49 -15.47
N ARG A 94 -5.70 -2.16 -16.28
CA ARG A 94 -6.79 -1.23 -15.90
C ARG A 94 -7.49 -1.58 -14.58
N GLU A 95 -7.69 -2.86 -14.32
CA GLU A 95 -8.28 -3.36 -13.06
C GLU A 95 -7.41 -2.92 -11.87
N PHE A 96 -6.14 -3.34 -11.85
CA PHE A 96 -5.17 -2.96 -10.83
C PHE A 96 -4.96 -1.44 -10.72
N CYS A 97 -4.76 -0.74 -11.83
CA CYS A 97 -4.53 0.71 -11.84
C CYS A 97 -5.73 1.49 -11.27
N SER A 98 -6.96 1.04 -11.55
CA SER A 98 -8.14 1.64 -10.94
C SER A 98 -8.37 1.20 -9.49
N LEU A 99 -7.96 -0.02 -9.10
CA LEU A 99 -7.94 -0.43 -7.69
C LEU A 99 -7.00 0.45 -6.86
N VAL A 100 -5.77 0.70 -7.34
CA VAL A 100 -4.82 1.63 -6.71
C VAL A 100 -5.42 3.04 -6.59
N ALA A 101 -6.04 3.56 -7.65
CA ALA A 101 -6.69 4.87 -7.62
C ALA A 101 -7.92 4.93 -6.70
N ALA A 102 -8.67 3.83 -6.53
CA ALA A 102 -9.85 3.76 -5.67
C ALA A 102 -9.52 3.62 -4.18
N ARG A 103 -8.44 2.90 -3.86
CA ARG A 103 -8.10 2.46 -2.49
C ARG A 103 -6.91 3.19 -1.87
N THR A 104 -6.15 3.91 -2.68
CA THR A 104 -5.18 4.90 -2.22
C THR A 104 -5.72 6.31 -2.53
N GLN A 105 -4.87 7.32 -2.40
CA GLN A 105 -5.16 8.67 -2.90
C GLN A 105 -4.15 9.10 -3.97
N CYS A 106 -3.45 8.13 -4.57
CA CYS A 106 -2.52 8.37 -5.66
C CYS A 106 -3.28 8.70 -6.95
N VAL A 107 -2.72 9.60 -7.75
CA VAL A 107 -3.03 9.65 -9.18
C VAL A 107 -2.22 8.56 -9.86
N VAL A 108 -2.88 7.71 -10.64
CA VAL A 108 -2.22 6.59 -11.32
C VAL A 108 -1.98 6.94 -12.78
N PHE A 109 -0.71 6.88 -13.19
CA PHE A 109 -0.25 7.02 -14.56
C PHE A 109 0.04 5.61 -15.11
N ASP A 110 -0.91 4.99 -15.79
CA ASP A 110 -0.65 3.79 -16.61
C ASP A 110 -0.07 4.28 -17.95
N ALA A 111 1.25 4.21 -18.09
CA ALA A 111 2.00 4.84 -19.16
C ALA A 111 2.39 3.83 -20.25
N ASP A 112 2.20 4.22 -21.51
CA ASP A 112 2.78 3.47 -22.63
C ASP A 112 4.27 3.81 -22.80
N TYR A 113 4.92 3.04 -23.65
CA TYR A 113 6.34 3.19 -23.97
C TYR A 113 6.63 2.72 -25.39
N ARG A 114 7.74 3.17 -25.97
CA ARG A 114 8.26 2.73 -27.26
C ARG A 114 8.48 1.22 -27.27
N LYS A 115 8.05 0.56 -28.36
CA LYS A 115 8.10 -0.90 -28.52
C LYS A 115 9.21 -1.31 -29.48
N ALA A 116 9.85 -2.41 -29.15
CA ALA A 116 10.81 -3.08 -30.02
C ALA A 116 10.09 -3.93 -31.09
N PRO A 117 10.72 -4.21 -32.25
CA PRO A 117 12.09 -3.87 -32.66
C PRO A 117 12.24 -2.46 -33.25
N GLU A 118 11.14 -1.70 -33.45
CA GLU A 118 11.22 -0.34 -34.01
C GLU A 118 12.03 0.61 -33.12
N HIS A 119 11.92 0.41 -31.81
CA HIS A 119 12.60 1.18 -30.78
C HIS A 119 13.16 0.21 -29.72
N PRO A 120 14.36 -0.38 -29.93
CA PRO A 120 14.98 -1.29 -28.96
C PRO A 120 15.51 -0.53 -27.73
N PHE A 121 16.13 -1.24 -26.80
CA PHE A 121 16.77 -0.64 -25.62
C PHE A 121 17.75 0.49 -26.03
N PRO A 122 17.73 1.66 -25.34
CA PRO A 122 17.02 1.97 -24.09
C PRO A 122 15.68 2.70 -24.26
N ALA A 123 15.03 2.68 -25.43
CA ALA A 123 13.90 3.57 -25.73
C ALA A 123 12.71 3.50 -24.74
N ALA A 124 12.41 2.32 -24.19
CA ALA A 124 11.36 2.16 -23.17
C ALA A 124 11.72 2.80 -21.83
N ILE A 125 13.00 2.75 -21.43
CA ILE A 125 13.52 3.40 -20.21
C ILE A 125 13.52 4.92 -20.38
N GLN A 126 13.91 5.41 -21.56
CA GLN A 126 13.84 6.83 -21.90
C GLN A 126 12.40 7.38 -21.83
N ASP A 127 11.39 6.60 -22.21
CA ASP A 127 10.00 7.00 -22.04
C ASP A 127 9.57 7.05 -20.56
N ALA A 128 10.08 6.13 -19.73
CA ALA A 128 9.83 6.17 -18.29
C ALA A 128 10.48 7.41 -17.63
N GLU A 129 11.72 7.73 -18.00
CA GLU A 129 12.39 8.98 -17.63
C GLU A 129 11.58 10.22 -18.05
N ASP A 130 11.03 10.24 -19.27
CA ASP A 130 10.19 11.34 -19.78
C ASP A 130 8.92 11.51 -18.92
N ILE A 131 8.23 10.41 -18.57
CA ILE A 131 7.08 10.42 -17.64
C ILE A 131 7.48 11.02 -16.29
N THR A 132 8.58 10.56 -15.68
CA THR A 132 8.99 11.06 -14.36
C THR A 132 9.53 12.50 -14.37
N SER A 133 9.97 12.98 -15.53
CA SER A 133 10.32 14.38 -15.77
C SER A 133 9.07 15.25 -15.91
N TYR A 134 8.04 14.78 -16.63
CA TYR A 134 6.75 15.45 -16.72
C TYR A 134 6.07 15.61 -15.35
N LEU A 135 6.16 14.60 -14.48
CA LEU A 135 5.66 14.68 -13.10
C LEU A 135 6.37 15.78 -12.30
N ALA A 136 7.71 15.88 -12.41
CA ALA A 136 8.48 16.94 -11.74
C ALA A 136 8.15 18.33 -12.29
N ALA A 137 7.94 18.46 -13.60
CA ALA A 137 7.54 19.71 -14.24
C ALA A 137 6.09 20.17 -13.93
N ASN A 138 5.26 19.28 -13.38
CA ASN A 138 3.87 19.53 -12.97
C ASN A 138 3.71 19.32 -11.44
N SER A 139 4.68 19.79 -10.67
CA SER A 139 4.72 19.64 -9.20
C SER A 139 3.58 20.35 -8.46
N ASP A 140 2.87 21.26 -9.14
CA ASP A 140 1.61 21.87 -8.70
C ASP A 140 0.44 20.87 -8.61
N LYS A 141 0.46 19.84 -9.48
CA LYS A 141 -0.60 18.83 -9.61
C LYS A 141 -0.20 17.48 -9.04
N TYR A 142 1.09 17.16 -9.07
CA TYR A 142 1.63 15.84 -8.77
C TYR A 142 2.80 15.97 -7.79
N ASP A 143 2.74 15.25 -6.67
CA ASP A 143 3.80 15.26 -5.69
C ASP A 143 4.98 14.41 -6.19
N SER A 144 5.91 15.05 -6.88
CA SER A 144 7.10 14.40 -7.44
C SER A 144 8.14 13.96 -6.39
N SER A 145 7.88 14.24 -5.10
CA SER A 145 8.64 13.70 -3.96
C SER A 145 8.03 12.41 -3.40
N ASN A 146 6.77 12.10 -3.75
CA ASN A 146 6.05 10.91 -3.31
C ASN A 146 5.57 10.08 -4.50
N ILE A 147 6.55 9.54 -5.24
CA ILE A 147 6.33 8.65 -6.38
C ILE A 147 6.44 7.19 -5.95
N PHE A 148 5.42 6.41 -6.28
CA PHE A 148 5.44 4.95 -6.30
C PHE A 148 5.58 4.49 -7.74
N LEU A 149 6.39 3.45 -7.96
CA LEU A 149 6.60 2.86 -9.29
C LEU A 149 6.07 1.43 -9.30
N GLY A 150 5.59 0.97 -10.44
CA GLY A 150 5.20 -0.41 -10.59
C GLY A 150 5.02 -0.86 -12.03
N GLY A 151 4.85 -2.18 -12.17
CA GLY A 151 4.64 -2.76 -13.48
C GLY A 151 4.66 -4.28 -13.48
N PHE A 152 4.27 -4.83 -14.62
CA PHE A 152 4.05 -6.26 -14.80
C PHE A 152 5.06 -6.79 -15.83
N SER A 153 5.71 -7.93 -15.59
CA SER A 153 6.66 -8.52 -16.57
C SER A 153 7.73 -7.52 -17.03
N ALA A 154 7.82 -7.25 -18.34
CA ALA A 154 8.64 -6.21 -18.95
C ALA A 154 8.41 -4.80 -18.35
N GLY A 155 7.18 -4.45 -17.95
CA GLY A 155 6.90 -3.21 -17.24
C GLY A 155 7.48 -3.16 -15.83
N GLY A 156 7.63 -4.32 -15.18
CA GLY A 156 8.33 -4.44 -13.91
C GLY A 156 9.83 -4.15 -14.03
N ASN A 157 10.46 -4.55 -15.15
CA ASN A 157 11.83 -4.15 -15.47
C ASN A 157 11.96 -2.63 -15.58
N ILE A 158 11.07 -1.99 -16.36
CA ILE A 158 11.04 -0.54 -16.54
C ILE A 158 10.90 0.17 -15.19
N ALA A 159 10.01 -0.31 -14.31
CA ALA A 159 9.82 0.24 -12.97
C ALA A 159 11.09 0.14 -12.10
N LEU A 160 11.76 -1.03 -12.07
CA LEU A 160 12.98 -1.24 -11.30
C LEU A 160 14.17 -0.41 -11.80
N VAL A 161 14.39 -0.36 -13.12
CA VAL A 161 15.44 0.46 -13.73
C VAL A 161 15.19 1.95 -13.46
N THR A 162 13.94 2.41 -13.60
CA THR A 162 13.56 3.80 -13.30
C THR A 162 13.74 4.12 -11.80
N ALA A 163 13.41 3.18 -10.90
CA ALA A 163 13.64 3.35 -9.47
C ALA A 163 15.13 3.53 -9.15
N SER A 164 16.00 2.69 -9.75
CA SER A 164 17.45 2.78 -9.58
C SER A 164 18.04 4.08 -10.11
N ALA A 165 17.42 4.70 -11.13
CA ALA A 165 17.86 5.98 -11.69
C ALA A 165 17.38 7.18 -10.86
N LEU A 166 16.21 7.09 -10.21
CA LEU A 166 15.61 8.19 -9.43
C LEU A 166 16.03 8.23 -7.96
N GLY A 167 16.33 7.08 -7.37
CA GLY A 167 16.74 6.96 -5.96
C GLY A 167 15.61 7.15 -4.92
N PRO A 168 15.91 6.85 -3.64
CA PRO A 168 14.93 6.79 -2.54
C PRO A 168 14.39 8.17 -2.10
N GLU A 169 15.05 9.26 -2.48
CA GLU A 169 14.55 10.61 -2.21
C GLU A 169 13.23 10.87 -2.94
N ARG A 170 13.07 10.36 -4.17
CA ARG A 170 11.87 10.55 -5.00
C ARG A 170 10.94 9.33 -5.01
N VAL A 171 11.49 8.12 -4.93
CA VAL A 171 10.73 6.86 -5.01
C VAL A 171 10.47 6.30 -3.62
N LYS A 172 9.20 6.14 -3.24
CA LYS A 172 8.74 5.65 -1.92
C LYS A 172 8.36 4.18 -1.88
N GLY A 173 8.31 3.52 -3.03
CA GLY A 173 8.07 2.09 -3.14
C GLY A 173 8.05 1.66 -4.60
N VAL A 174 8.41 0.39 -4.83
CA VAL A 174 8.38 -0.24 -6.14
C VAL A 174 7.57 -1.54 -6.04
N LEU A 175 6.52 -1.68 -6.83
CA LEU A 175 5.68 -2.88 -6.86
C LEU A 175 5.67 -3.53 -8.23
N THR A 176 6.31 -4.70 -8.33
CA THR A 176 6.43 -5.43 -9.59
C THR A 176 5.82 -6.81 -9.52
N PHE A 177 5.05 -7.16 -10.55
CA PHE A 177 4.47 -8.48 -10.72
C PHE A 177 5.32 -9.28 -11.72
N TYR A 178 5.85 -10.44 -11.29
CA TYR A 178 6.72 -11.33 -12.08
C TYR A 178 7.74 -10.59 -12.98
N PRO A 179 8.57 -9.70 -12.40
CA PRO A 179 9.43 -8.79 -13.17
C PRO A 179 10.50 -9.54 -13.97
N VAL A 180 10.85 -8.97 -15.12
CA VAL A 180 12.10 -9.31 -15.81
C VAL A 180 13.25 -8.58 -15.11
N VAL A 181 14.09 -9.29 -14.36
CA VAL A 181 15.22 -8.70 -13.61
C VAL A 181 16.60 -9.04 -14.17
N ASP A 182 16.71 -10.10 -14.96
CA ASP A 182 17.95 -10.52 -15.63
C ASP A 182 17.59 -11.08 -17.01
N LEU A 183 18.08 -10.41 -18.07
CA LEU A 183 17.90 -10.83 -19.48
C LEU A 183 19.10 -11.65 -20.00
N THR A 184 20.11 -11.91 -19.16
CA THR A 184 21.35 -12.59 -19.54
C THR A 184 21.37 -14.05 -19.09
N LYS A 185 20.65 -14.37 -18.01
CA LYS A 185 20.56 -15.72 -17.44
C LYS A 185 19.53 -16.60 -18.15
N ARG A 186 19.83 -17.90 -18.14
CA ARG A 186 18.94 -18.98 -18.59
C ARG A 186 18.49 -19.76 -17.35
N HIS A 187 17.19 -19.88 -17.15
CA HIS A 187 16.63 -20.78 -16.13
C HIS A 187 15.77 -21.83 -16.84
N THR A 188 15.76 -23.06 -16.32
CA THR A 188 14.79 -24.09 -16.69
C THR A 188 13.54 -23.89 -15.84
N ALA A 189 12.37 -24.01 -16.45
CA ALA A 189 11.14 -23.94 -15.70
C ALA A 189 10.84 -25.20 -14.89
N PRO A 190 10.02 -25.08 -13.83
CA PRO A 190 9.48 -26.23 -13.13
C PRO A 190 8.40 -26.94 -13.97
N GLU A 191 8.48 -28.26 -14.08
CA GLU A 191 7.37 -29.09 -14.58
C GLU A 191 6.22 -29.07 -13.56
N LYS A 192 5.27 -28.14 -13.74
CA LYS A 192 4.08 -28.00 -12.88
C LYS A 192 2.83 -27.77 -13.72
N HIS A 193 1.70 -28.31 -13.25
CA HIS A 193 0.39 -27.85 -13.67
C HIS A 193 0.08 -26.51 -13.00
N PHE A 194 -0.53 -25.57 -13.73
CA PHE A 194 -0.87 -24.23 -13.24
C PHE A 194 -2.38 -24.01 -13.24
N LEU A 195 -2.88 -23.25 -12.26
CA LEU A 195 -4.28 -22.84 -12.11
C LEU A 195 -4.64 -21.68 -13.05
N ALA A 196 -3.70 -20.77 -13.28
CA ALA A 196 -3.82 -19.65 -14.22
C ALA A 196 -2.45 -19.14 -14.68
N GLY A 197 -2.46 -18.27 -15.68
CA GLY A 197 -1.27 -17.72 -16.34
C GLY A 197 -0.93 -18.44 -17.64
N VAL A 198 0.06 -17.92 -18.36
CA VAL A 198 0.46 -18.41 -19.68
C VAL A 198 1.90 -18.90 -19.66
N ILE A 199 2.07 -20.15 -20.05
CA ILE A 199 3.34 -20.72 -20.47
C ILE A 199 3.77 -20.01 -21.76
N ILE A 200 4.69 -19.04 -21.65
CA ILE A 200 5.21 -18.30 -22.81
C ILE A 200 6.15 -19.22 -23.60
N PRO A 201 5.86 -19.54 -24.87
CA PRO A 201 6.78 -20.29 -25.69
C PRO A 201 8.09 -19.52 -25.87
N ALA A 202 9.25 -20.14 -25.69
CA ALA A 202 10.51 -19.43 -25.70
C ALA A 202 11.06 -19.20 -27.12
N TRP A 203 10.32 -19.57 -28.15
CA TRP A 203 10.45 -18.89 -29.44
C TRP A 203 9.89 -17.46 -29.39
N CYS A 204 8.82 -17.20 -28.63
CA CYS A 204 8.38 -15.84 -28.31
C CYS A 204 9.40 -15.12 -27.43
N VAL A 205 9.95 -15.79 -26.40
CA VAL A 205 10.99 -15.19 -25.52
C VAL A 205 12.20 -14.74 -26.33
N ARG A 206 12.77 -15.59 -27.21
CA ARG A 206 13.86 -15.14 -28.11
C ARG A 206 13.46 -13.96 -29.00
N VAL A 207 12.23 -13.90 -29.50
CA VAL A 207 11.75 -12.74 -30.27
C VAL A 207 11.64 -11.48 -29.39
N PHE A 208 11.31 -11.61 -28.09
CA PHE A 208 11.38 -10.49 -27.14
C PHE A 208 12.83 -10.03 -26.94
N ASP A 209 13.75 -10.96 -26.68
CA ASP A 209 15.16 -10.69 -26.39
C ASP A 209 15.90 -10.09 -27.60
N ASP A 210 15.79 -10.72 -28.77
CA ASP A 210 16.40 -10.29 -30.03
C ASP A 210 15.84 -8.93 -30.50
N ALA A 211 14.54 -8.69 -30.31
CA ALA A 211 13.94 -7.39 -30.64
C ALA A 211 14.43 -6.28 -29.70
N SER A 212 14.56 -6.57 -28.41
CA SER A 212 14.82 -5.57 -27.37
C SER A 212 16.30 -5.24 -27.20
N SER A 213 17.19 -6.20 -27.45
CA SER A 213 18.64 -6.06 -27.29
C SER A 213 19.33 -5.56 -28.58
N ARG A 214 20.53 -4.98 -28.43
CA ARG A 214 21.28 -4.34 -29.54
C ARG A 214 22.55 -5.09 -29.97
N GLU A 215 23.17 -5.87 -29.09
CA GLU A 215 24.42 -6.58 -29.38
C GLU A 215 24.18 -8.02 -29.90
N LEU A 216 24.01 -8.15 -31.21
CA LEU A 216 24.07 -9.45 -31.92
C LEU A 216 25.51 -10.01 -32.05
N SER A 217 26.50 -9.35 -31.45
CA SER A 217 27.94 -9.62 -31.63
C SER A 217 28.60 -10.44 -30.52
N GLN A 218 27.91 -10.74 -29.41
CA GLN A 218 28.45 -11.63 -28.38
C GLN A 218 27.95 -13.08 -28.57
N PRO A 219 28.84 -14.10 -28.61
CA PRO A 219 28.46 -15.50 -28.90
C PRO A 219 27.51 -16.18 -27.89
N CYS A 220 27.12 -15.51 -26.80
CA CYS A 220 26.35 -16.07 -25.69
C CYS A 220 24.82 -16.19 -25.94
N LEU A 221 24.27 -15.51 -26.95
CA LEU A 221 22.82 -15.35 -27.16
C LEU A 221 22.10 -16.48 -27.93
N ARG A 222 22.60 -17.72 -27.93
CA ARG A 222 21.91 -18.88 -28.57
C ARG A 222 21.41 -19.93 -27.56
N GLY A 223 20.09 -20.08 -27.41
CA GLY A 223 19.47 -21.10 -26.52
C GLY A 223 17.92 -21.19 -26.51
N LEU A 224 17.41 -22.30 -25.96
CA LEU A 224 16.00 -22.78 -25.89
C LEU A 224 15.81 -23.53 -24.53
N ARG A 225 14.64 -23.70 -23.90
CA ARG A 225 13.23 -23.22 -24.10
C ARG A 225 12.44 -23.34 -22.76
N GLU A 226 11.52 -22.40 -22.48
CA GLU A 226 10.23 -22.55 -21.71
C GLU A 226 10.22 -23.00 -20.21
N PRO A 227 9.11 -22.78 -19.45
CA PRO A 227 8.33 -21.53 -19.30
C PRO A 227 8.09 -21.01 -17.84
N ASP A 228 8.02 -19.69 -17.67
CA ASP A 228 8.07 -18.89 -16.42
C ASP A 228 9.35 -19.03 -15.59
N THR A 229 10.43 -18.67 -16.27
CA THR A 229 11.80 -18.61 -15.80
C THR A 229 12.11 -17.39 -14.93
N LEU A 230 11.12 -16.56 -14.58
CA LEU A 230 11.33 -15.28 -13.88
C LEU A 230 11.22 -15.38 -12.35
N TYR A 231 10.60 -16.45 -11.83
CA TYR A 231 10.43 -16.67 -10.41
C TYR A 231 11.76 -16.67 -9.64
N ASP A 232 12.71 -17.52 -10.04
CA ASP A 232 14.01 -17.62 -9.38
C ASP A 232 14.88 -16.36 -9.53
N PRO A 233 15.02 -15.74 -10.72
CA PRO A 233 15.65 -14.43 -10.85
C PRO A 233 15.05 -13.38 -9.93
N ALA A 234 13.72 -13.28 -9.82
CA ALA A 234 13.06 -12.30 -8.97
C ALA A 234 13.30 -12.59 -7.47
N ARG A 235 13.31 -13.86 -7.06
CA ARG A 235 13.67 -14.28 -5.69
C ARG A 235 15.13 -13.95 -5.36
N GLU A 236 16.08 -14.37 -6.22
CA GLU A 236 17.51 -14.05 -6.10
C GLU A 236 17.75 -12.53 -6.05
N PHE A 237 16.98 -11.75 -6.82
CA PHE A 237 17.10 -10.30 -6.85
C PHE A 237 16.65 -9.66 -5.53
N VAL A 238 15.54 -10.11 -4.93
CA VAL A 238 15.11 -9.64 -3.61
C VAL A 238 16.08 -10.07 -2.51
N GLU A 239 16.66 -11.27 -2.59
CA GLU A 239 17.72 -11.71 -1.67
C GLU A 239 18.94 -10.77 -1.74
N LYS A 240 19.42 -10.44 -2.94
CA LYS A 240 20.50 -9.46 -3.14
C LYS A 240 20.15 -8.05 -2.65
N LEU A 241 18.89 -7.61 -2.80
CA LEU A 241 18.44 -6.33 -2.25
C LEU A 241 18.55 -6.30 -0.72
N LYS A 242 18.15 -7.40 -0.04
CA LYS A 242 18.28 -7.55 1.42
C LYS A 242 19.74 -7.57 1.86
N GLU A 243 20.59 -8.32 1.17
CA GLU A 243 22.05 -8.37 1.41
C GLU A 243 22.70 -6.99 1.25
N ALA A 244 22.25 -6.20 0.27
CA ALA A 244 22.65 -4.81 0.07
C ALA A 244 22.03 -3.81 1.07
N GLY A 245 21.30 -4.27 2.09
CA GLY A 245 20.76 -3.47 3.19
C GLY A 245 19.31 -3.01 3.03
N ASN A 246 18.63 -3.34 1.93
CA ASN A 246 17.21 -3.00 1.70
C ASN A 246 16.32 -4.02 2.43
N LYS A 247 16.23 -3.88 3.76
CA LYS A 247 15.53 -4.85 4.65
C LYS A 247 14.04 -4.98 4.34
N ASP A 248 13.42 -3.91 3.80
CA ASP A 248 12.00 -3.82 3.48
C ASP A 248 11.65 -4.41 2.10
N ALA A 249 12.62 -4.99 1.38
CA ALA A 249 12.37 -5.67 0.11
C ALA A 249 11.68 -7.03 0.38
N GLU A 250 10.53 -7.29 -0.22
CA GLU A 250 9.80 -8.55 -0.02
C GLU A 250 9.56 -9.30 -1.33
N PHE A 251 9.50 -10.63 -1.23
CA PHE A 251 9.19 -11.53 -2.34
C PHE A 251 8.02 -12.41 -1.91
N VAL A 252 6.94 -12.36 -2.69
CA VAL A 252 5.74 -13.19 -2.48
C VAL A 252 5.64 -14.18 -3.64
N GLY A 253 5.93 -15.45 -3.35
CA GLY A 253 5.77 -16.54 -4.31
C GLY A 253 4.33 -17.04 -4.33
N LEU A 254 3.77 -17.23 -5.53
CA LEU A 254 2.41 -17.75 -5.71
C LEU A 254 2.46 -19.18 -6.24
N GLU A 255 2.03 -20.14 -5.43
CA GLU A 255 1.99 -21.53 -5.86
C GLU A 255 0.93 -21.77 -6.94
N TYR A 256 1.31 -22.57 -7.94
CA TYR A 256 0.48 -22.96 -9.08
C TYR A 256 0.00 -21.78 -9.95
N MET A 257 0.65 -20.62 -9.88
CA MET A 257 0.42 -19.48 -10.76
C MET A 257 1.58 -19.31 -11.75
N ALA A 258 1.27 -19.24 -13.04
CA ALA A 258 2.24 -18.96 -14.09
C ALA A 258 2.24 -17.46 -14.47
N HIS A 259 3.21 -17.08 -15.30
CA HIS A 259 3.38 -15.73 -15.83
C HIS A 259 2.07 -15.13 -16.35
N GLY A 260 1.70 -13.94 -15.86
CA GLY A 260 0.43 -13.30 -16.24
C GLY A 260 -0.82 -14.01 -15.69
N PHE A 261 -0.77 -14.56 -14.48
CA PHE A 261 -1.92 -15.19 -13.81
C PHE A 261 -3.15 -14.27 -13.67
N ASP A 262 -2.96 -12.95 -13.68
CA ASP A 262 -3.98 -11.90 -13.64
C ASP A 262 -4.60 -11.59 -15.04
N VAL A 263 -4.01 -12.14 -16.10
CA VAL A 263 -4.43 -11.91 -17.48
C VAL A 263 -5.60 -12.85 -17.79
N ASN A 264 -6.78 -12.26 -17.99
CA ASN A 264 -8.03 -12.96 -18.32
C ASN A 264 -8.49 -14.01 -17.29
N THR A 265 -8.09 -13.85 -16.02
CA THR A 265 -8.56 -14.68 -14.90
C THR A 265 -10.09 -14.69 -14.83
N LYS A 266 -10.69 -15.89 -14.79
CA LYS A 266 -12.16 -16.04 -14.76
C LYS A 266 -12.68 -15.75 -13.35
N LYS A 267 -13.65 -14.83 -13.24
CA LYS A 267 -14.22 -14.43 -11.95
C LYS A 267 -14.77 -15.58 -11.13
N GLY A 268 -14.55 -15.54 -9.81
CA GLY A 268 -15.04 -16.57 -8.87
C GLY A 268 -14.37 -17.94 -9.04
N THR A 269 -13.10 -17.95 -9.46
CA THR A 269 -12.23 -19.13 -9.41
C THR A 269 -11.13 -18.91 -8.38
N GLU A 270 -10.52 -19.97 -7.87
CA GLU A 270 -9.38 -19.87 -6.93
C GLU A 270 -8.26 -18.95 -7.46
N ALA A 271 -8.07 -18.90 -8.77
CA ALA A 271 -7.11 -18.01 -9.40
C ALA A 271 -7.52 -16.52 -9.33
N ASP A 272 -8.82 -16.22 -9.39
CA ASP A 272 -9.36 -14.87 -9.22
C ASP A 272 -9.25 -14.42 -7.76
N ASP A 273 -9.50 -15.32 -6.80
CA ASP A 273 -9.34 -15.05 -5.37
C ASP A 273 -7.88 -14.71 -5.04
N LYS A 274 -6.93 -15.56 -5.46
CA LYS A 274 -5.48 -15.31 -5.34
C LYS A 274 -5.04 -14.01 -6.03
N LYS A 275 -5.62 -13.66 -7.19
CA LYS A 275 -5.37 -12.37 -7.85
C LYS A 275 -5.89 -11.20 -7.02
N VAL A 276 -7.09 -11.29 -6.45
CA VAL A 276 -7.69 -10.25 -5.60
C VAL A 276 -6.90 -10.06 -4.31
N GLU A 277 -6.40 -11.14 -3.72
CA GLU A 277 -5.49 -11.13 -2.57
C GLU A 277 -4.19 -10.38 -2.89
N VAL A 278 -3.52 -10.75 -3.98
CA VAL A 278 -2.24 -10.14 -4.41
C VAL A 278 -2.41 -8.66 -4.76
N TYR A 279 -3.47 -8.30 -5.48
CA TYR A 279 -3.80 -6.91 -5.78
C TYR A 279 -4.17 -6.08 -4.54
N THR A 280 -4.78 -6.73 -3.55
CA THR A 280 -5.06 -6.14 -2.23
C THR A 280 -3.76 -5.87 -1.46
N GLY A 281 -2.91 -6.89 -1.26
CA GLY A 281 -1.64 -6.73 -0.54
C GLY A 281 -0.74 -5.68 -1.19
N ALA A 282 -0.70 -5.63 -2.53
CA ALA A 282 0.00 -4.59 -3.28
C ALA A 282 -0.51 -3.16 -2.96
N VAL A 283 -1.82 -2.96 -2.85
CA VAL A 283 -2.40 -1.67 -2.43
C VAL A 283 -2.08 -1.36 -0.97
N ASP A 284 -2.06 -2.37 -0.10
CA ASP A 284 -1.82 -2.21 1.33
C ASP A 284 -0.34 -1.84 1.62
N VAL A 285 0.62 -2.30 0.81
CA VAL A 285 2.02 -1.80 0.85
C VAL A 285 2.09 -0.30 0.53
N ILE A 286 1.38 0.17 -0.51
CA ILE A 286 1.34 1.60 -0.86
C ILE A 286 0.73 2.42 0.28
N ASN A 287 -0.39 1.95 0.84
CA ASN A 287 -1.03 2.60 1.99
C ASN A 287 -0.10 2.61 3.23
N SER A 288 0.67 1.55 3.46
CA SER A 288 1.62 1.46 4.57
C SER A 288 2.74 2.49 4.48
N ALA A 289 3.33 2.68 3.30
CA ALA A 289 4.31 3.72 3.06
C ALA A 289 3.72 5.13 3.27
N ILE A 290 2.47 5.37 2.84
CA ILE A 290 1.76 6.64 3.08
C ILE A 290 1.48 6.85 4.59
N VAL A 291 1.13 5.81 5.34
CA VAL A 291 0.98 5.89 6.81
C VAL A 291 2.31 6.22 7.48
N GLY A 292 3.43 5.61 7.05
CA GLY A 292 4.77 5.95 7.53
C GLY A 292 5.10 7.43 7.36
N LEU A 293 4.85 7.98 6.16
CA LEU A 293 5.02 9.40 5.88
C LEU A 293 4.11 10.28 6.76
N LEU A 294 2.85 9.88 6.96
CA LEU A 294 1.90 10.59 7.81
C LEU A 294 2.33 10.61 9.28
N ARG A 295 2.85 9.49 9.81
CA ARG A 295 3.42 9.42 11.17
C ARG A 295 4.61 10.38 11.31
N PHE A 296 5.54 10.37 10.33
CA PHE A 296 6.70 11.26 10.33
C PHE A 296 6.32 12.75 10.25
N ALA A 297 5.41 13.10 9.33
CA ALA A 297 4.91 14.47 9.19
C ALA A 297 4.17 14.94 10.46
N THR A 298 3.39 14.06 11.09
CA THR A 298 2.71 14.36 12.36
C THR A 298 3.73 14.57 13.48
N ALA A 299 4.78 13.75 13.57
CA ALA A 299 5.85 13.92 14.56
C ALA A 299 6.64 15.23 14.36
N LEU A 300 6.93 15.61 13.11
CA LEU A 300 7.53 16.93 12.79
C LEU A 300 6.60 18.09 13.17
N GLN A 301 5.32 18.01 12.82
CA GLN A 301 4.35 19.04 13.18
C GLN A 301 4.18 19.15 14.71
N TRP A 302 4.16 18.02 15.42
CA TRP A 302 4.08 18.01 16.88
C TRP A 302 5.28 18.71 17.51
N ARG A 303 6.51 18.39 17.06
CA ARG A 303 7.74 19.06 17.50
C ARG A 303 7.75 20.58 17.28
N SER A 304 7.01 21.09 16.28
CA SER A 304 6.96 22.52 15.97
C SER A 304 5.76 23.26 16.56
N THR A 305 4.71 22.57 17.03
CA THR A 305 3.45 23.22 17.46
C THR A 305 2.95 22.82 18.86
N MET A 306 3.45 21.74 19.46
CA MET A 306 3.13 21.34 20.84
C MET A 306 4.39 20.98 21.61
N LYS A 307 4.32 20.97 22.95
CA LYS A 307 5.39 20.33 23.74
C LYS A 307 5.42 18.83 23.37
N PRO A 308 6.61 18.23 23.17
CA PRO A 308 6.75 16.79 23.05
C PRO A 308 6.07 16.09 24.23
N ILE A 309 5.42 14.96 23.97
CA ILE A 309 4.95 14.09 25.04
C ILE A 309 6.21 13.44 25.63
N ASP A 310 6.65 13.97 26.77
CA ASP A 310 7.76 13.43 27.53
C ASP A 310 7.28 12.21 28.32
N ASP A 311 7.49 11.03 27.75
CA ASP A 311 7.17 9.75 28.36
C ASP A 311 7.86 9.53 29.73
N SER A 312 8.95 10.23 30.03
CA SER A 312 9.61 10.15 31.34
C SER A 312 8.86 10.91 32.45
N ALA A 313 7.96 11.84 32.07
CA ALA A 313 7.14 12.59 33.00
C ALA A 313 5.90 11.81 33.51
N PHE A 314 5.67 10.58 33.04
CA PHE A 314 4.52 9.75 33.42
C PHE A 314 4.96 8.52 34.22
N GLN A 315 4.35 8.31 35.39
CA GLN A 315 4.39 6.99 36.02
C GLN A 315 3.69 5.99 35.10
N SER A 316 4.44 5.02 34.60
CA SER A 316 3.97 4.07 33.59
C SER A 316 3.93 2.65 34.15
N ILE A 317 2.98 1.84 33.70
CA ILE A 317 2.97 0.39 33.91
C ILE A 317 2.95 -0.36 32.58
N ALA A 318 3.41 -1.62 32.63
CA ALA A 318 3.40 -2.56 31.54
C ALA A 318 2.31 -3.61 31.82
N VAL A 319 1.22 -3.58 31.06
CA VAL A 319 0.13 -4.56 31.17
C VAL A 319 0.41 -5.72 30.20
N PRO A 320 0.45 -6.99 30.65
CA PRO A 320 0.65 -8.12 29.74
C PRO A 320 -0.45 -8.21 28.69
N SER A 321 -0.06 -8.42 27.42
CA SER A 321 -1.01 -8.76 26.36
C SER A 321 -1.18 -10.28 26.22
N ARG A 322 -2.27 -10.72 25.59
CA ARG A 322 -2.45 -12.10 25.13
C ARG A 322 -1.35 -12.56 24.17
N ASP A 323 -0.72 -11.63 23.45
CA ASP A 323 0.45 -11.89 22.60
C ASP A 323 1.68 -12.16 23.48
N LYS A 324 2.20 -13.40 23.46
CA LYS A 324 3.29 -13.84 24.34
C LYS A 324 4.53 -12.95 24.23
N GLY A 325 4.96 -12.38 25.35
CA GLY A 325 6.16 -11.54 25.44
C GLY A 325 5.92 -10.06 25.13
N ARG A 326 4.67 -9.66 24.81
CA ARG A 326 4.29 -8.27 24.58
C ARG A 326 3.61 -7.67 25.81
N ASN A 327 3.95 -6.41 26.10
CA ASN A 327 3.24 -5.58 27.07
C ASN A 327 2.60 -4.36 26.38
N ILE A 328 1.47 -3.92 26.91
CA ILE A 328 0.76 -2.69 26.54
C ILE A 328 1.19 -1.61 27.54
N LYS A 329 1.63 -0.45 27.02
CA LYS A 329 2.05 0.68 27.87
C LYS A 329 0.83 1.47 28.34
N VAL A 330 0.79 1.78 29.63
CA VAL A 330 -0.25 2.61 30.25
C VAL A 330 0.41 3.68 31.11
N HIS A 331 0.02 4.94 30.91
CA HIS A 331 0.36 6.06 31.79
C HIS A 331 -0.69 6.17 32.90
N LEU A 332 -0.25 6.29 34.15
CA LEU A 332 -1.12 6.41 35.32
C LEU A 332 -1.29 7.87 35.72
N HIS A 333 -2.54 8.29 35.90
CA HIS A 333 -2.88 9.54 36.60
C HIS A 333 -3.61 9.18 37.90
N GLN A 334 -2.97 9.49 39.03
CA GLN A 334 -3.45 9.14 40.36
C GLN A 334 -4.37 10.22 40.93
N PRO A 335 -5.47 9.85 41.61
CA PRO A 335 -6.29 10.81 42.34
C PRO A 335 -5.57 11.30 43.60
N GLU A 336 -6.01 12.42 44.15
CA GLU A 336 -5.49 12.94 45.41
C GLU A 336 -5.76 11.95 46.55
N GLY A 337 -4.74 11.64 47.35
CA GLY A 337 -4.81 10.63 48.40
C GLY A 337 -4.81 9.18 47.91
N TYR A 338 -4.34 8.90 46.69
CA TYR A 338 -4.19 7.53 46.17
C TYR A 338 -3.35 6.65 47.10
N ASP A 339 -3.89 5.47 47.43
CA ASP A 339 -3.26 4.46 48.26
C ASP A 339 -3.21 3.14 47.49
N SER A 340 -2.01 2.74 47.07
CA SER A 340 -1.77 1.53 46.27
C SER A 340 -2.04 0.21 47.01
N THR A 341 -2.33 0.27 48.32
CA THR A 341 -2.71 -0.90 49.14
C THR A 341 -4.21 -1.17 49.17
N LYS A 342 -5.04 -0.30 48.58
CA LYS A 342 -6.50 -0.42 48.58
C LYS A 342 -7.08 -0.54 47.16
N PRO A 343 -8.10 -1.39 46.94
CA PRO A 343 -8.85 -1.42 45.69
C PRO A 343 -9.39 -0.03 45.34
N THR A 344 -8.93 0.50 44.22
CA THR A 344 -9.29 1.85 43.74
C THR A 344 -10.14 1.74 42.47
N PRO A 345 -11.24 2.49 42.29
CA PRO A 345 -12.00 2.50 41.04
C PRO A 345 -11.13 2.99 39.88
N VAL A 346 -11.39 2.50 38.66
CA VAL A 346 -10.50 2.75 37.51
C VAL A 346 -11.27 3.32 36.33
N LEU A 347 -10.75 4.39 35.74
CA LEU A 347 -11.12 4.82 34.38
C LEU A 347 -10.03 4.41 33.41
N VAL A 348 -10.36 3.62 32.39
CA VAL A 348 -9.46 3.40 31.25
C VAL A 348 -9.77 4.42 30.16
N ASN A 349 -8.76 5.13 29.68
CA ASN A 349 -8.85 6.07 28.56
C ASN A 349 -7.99 5.57 27.39
N TRP A 350 -8.53 5.65 26.16
CA TRP A 350 -7.74 5.48 24.94
C TRP A 350 -7.70 6.76 24.10
N HIS A 351 -6.50 7.09 23.62
CA HIS A 351 -6.24 8.28 22.79
C HIS A 351 -6.79 8.17 21.37
N GLY A 352 -7.02 9.32 20.73
CA GLY A 352 -7.57 9.42 19.38
C GLY A 352 -6.51 9.50 18.29
N SER A 353 -6.24 8.36 17.62
CA SER A 353 -5.16 8.26 16.63
C SER A 353 -5.55 7.82 15.22
N SER A 354 -6.86 7.73 14.93
CA SER A 354 -7.36 7.05 13.72
C SER A 354 -6.80 5.62 13.55
N PHE A 355 -6.47 4.93 14.64
CA PHE A 355 -5.81 3.62 14.68
C PHE A 355 -4.40 3.55 14.09
N ILE A 356 -3.83 4.64 13.56
CA ILE A 356 -2.56 4.63 12.81
C ILE A 356 -1.46 5.52 13.39
N ILE A 357 -1.72 6.38 14.38
CA ILE A 357 -0.72 7.34 14.92
C ILE A 357 -0.35 6.97 16.38
N PRO A 358 0.94 6.91 16.76
CA PRO A 358 1.33 6.74 18.17
C PRO A 358 1.12 8.06 18.94
N LEU A 359 0.01 8.17 19.69
CA LEU A 359 -0.42 9.38 20.43
C LEU A 359 -0.75 9.09 21.92
N LEU A 360 -0.11 8.09 22.53
CA LEU A 360 -0.18 7.88 23.99
C LEU A 360 0.19 9.18 24.72
N GLY A 361 -0.54 9.54 25.78
CA GLY A 361 -0.32 10.80 26.51
C GLY A 361 -0.94 12.04 25.86
N ALA A 362 -1.51 11.96 24.65
CA ALA A 362 -2.21 13.10 24.03
C ALA A 362 -3.46 13.54 24.83
N ASN A 363 -4.04 12.63 25.62
CA ASN A 363 -5.19 12.90 26.48
C ASN A 363 -4.78 13.34 27.91
N ARG A 364 -3.50 13.66 28.17
CA ARG A 364 -2.95 13.93 29.51
C ARG A 364 -3.76 14.93 30.34
N GLU A 365 -4.27 16.00 29.73
CA GLU A 365 -5.00 17.04 30.46
C GLU A 365 -6.38 16.54 30.92
N PHE A 366 -7.07 15.78 30.06
CA PHE A 366 -8.30 15.10 30.41
C PHE A 366 -8.07 14.04 31.50
N CYS A 367 -7.05 13.20 31.35
CA CYS A 367 -6.78 12.13 32.32
C CYS A 367 -6.39 12.69 33.69
N SER A 368 -5.53 13.72 33.74
CA SER A 368 -5.22 14.45 34.98
C SER A 368 -6.44 15.15 35.58
N LEU A 369 -7.32 15.75 34.76
CA LEU A 369 -8.53 16.41 35.24
C LEU A 369 -9.52 15.41 35.88
N ILE A 370 -9.68 14.23 35.28
CA ILE A 370 -10.54 13.18 35.86
C ILE A 370 -9.92 12.64 37.15
N ALA A 371 -8.62 12.33 37.18
CA ALA A 371 -7.94 11.88 38.39
C ALA A 371 -8.08 12.91 39.52
N ALA A 372 -7.87 14.21 39.24
CA ALA A 372 -7.98 15.28 40.24
C ALA A 372 -9.41 15.60 40.70
N ARG A 373 -10.45 15.23 39.94
CA ARG A 373 -11.87 15.52 40.27
C ARG A 373 -12.70 14.30 40.67
N THR A 374 -12.11 13.12 40.67
CA THR A 374 -12.77 11.86 41.04
C THR A 374 -11.89 11.07 42.00
N LYS A 375 -12.36 9.89 42.43
CA LYS A 375 -11.53 8.93 43.16
C LYS A 375 -10.93 7.86 42.23
N CYS A 376 -11.06 8.03 40.92
CA CYS A 376 -10.61 7.03 39.95
C CYS A 376 -9.11 7.16 39.68
N LEU A 377 -8.41 6.03 39.73
CA LEU A 377 -7.12 5.88 39.08
C LEU A 377 -7.36 5.86 37.57
N VAL A 378 -6.69 6.73 36.81
CA VAL A 378 -6.89 6.79 35.35
C VAL A 378 -5.74 6.10 34.64
N PHE A 379 -6.08 5.11 33.82
CA PHE A 379 -5.20 4.39 32.91
C PHE A 379 -5.28 5.06 31.53
N ASP A 380 -4.38 5.98 31.20
CA ASP A 380 -4.23 6.47 29.83
C ASP A 380 -3.42 5.44 29.03
N ALA A 381 -4.09 4.65 28.21
CA ALA A 381 -3.56 3.42 27.65
C ALA A 381 -3.28 3.50 26.15
N ASP A 382 -2.19 2.86 25.72
CA ASP A 382 -1.90 2.66 24.31
C ASP A 382 -2.54 1.37 23.78
N TYR A 383 -2.42 1.17 22.47
CA TYR A 383 -2.95 0.03 21.74
C TYR A 383 -2.14 -0.21 20.46
N ARG A 384 -2.21 -1.42 19.91
CA ARG A 384 -1.64 -1.79 18.61
C ARG A 384 -2.15 -0.87 17.49
N LYS A 385 -1.25 -0.49 16.58
CA LYS A 385 -1.54 0.45 15.47
C LYS A 385 -1.50 -0.27 14.12
N ALA A 386 -2.38 0.14 13.24
CA ALA A 386 -2.38 -0.25 11.83
C ALA A 386 -1.37 0.60 11.02
N PRO A 387 -0.82 0.07 9.91
CA PRO A 387 -1.15 -1.20 9.25
C PRO A 387 -0.55 -2.46 9.88
N GLU A 388 0.46 -2.34 10.75
CA GLU A 388 1.20 -3.49 11.31
C GLU A 388 0.31 -4.42 12.13
N TYR A 389 -0.71 -3.84 12.77
CA TYR A 389 -1.69 -4.53 13.58
C TYR A 389 -3.10 -3.99 13.23
N PRO A 390 -3.74 -4.53 12.18
CA PRO A 390 -5.09 -4.15 11.79
C PRO A 390 -6.13 -4.66 12.80
N PHE A 391 -7.41 -4.37 12.57
CA PHE A 391 -8.50 -4.95 13.35
C PHE A 391 -8.37 -6.50 13.43
N PRO A 392 -8.65 -7.13 14.59
CA PRO A 392 -9.18 -6.57 15.84
C PRO A 392 -8.10 -6.18 16.88
N ALA A 393 -6.82 -6.03 16.50
CA ALA A 393 -5.71 -5.94 17.46
C ALA A 393 -5.86 -4.83 18.52
N ALA A 394 -6.37 -3.65 18.13
CA ALA A 394 -6.62 -2.56 19.07
C ALA A 394 -7.74 -2.85 20.09
N ILE A 395 -8.74 -3.66 19.72
CA ILE A 395 -9.82 -4.11 20.61
C ILE A 395 -9.32 -5.18 21.58
N GLN A 396 -8.51 -6.12 21.08
CA GLN A 396 -7.87 -7.14 21.92
C GLN A 396 -6.98 -6.52 22.99
N ASP A 397 -6.24 -5.45 22.67
CA ASP A 397 -5.44 -4.71 23.65
C ASP A 397 -6.30 -4.05 24.73
N ALA A 398 -7.46 -3.50 24.35
CA ALA A 398 -8.39 -2.89 25.28
C ALA A 398 -9.03 -3.92 26.22
N GLU A 399 -9.43 -5.07 25.68
CA GLU A 399 -9.85 -6.24 26.45
C GLU A 399 -8.76 -6.70 27.42
N ASP A 400 -7.50 -6.84 26.97
CA ASP A 400 -6.36 -7.27 27.80
C ASP A 400 -6.15 -6.35 29.00
N ILE A 401 -6.27 -5.02 28.81
CA ILE A 401 -6.20 -4.04 29.90
C ILE A 401 -7.33 -4.26 30.92
N VAL A 402 -8.56 -4.45 30.47
CA VAL A 402 -9.68 -4.64 31.41
C VAL A 402 -9.61 -6.00 32.11
N TYR A 403 -9.16 -7.06 31.43
CA TYR A 403 -8.89 -8.35 32.08
C TYR A 403 -7.75 -8.26 33.10
N TYR A 404 -6.71 -7.46 32.85
CA TYR A 404 -5.66 -7.20 33.83
C TYR A 404 -6.20 -6.53 35.10
N LEU A 405 -7.17 -5.60 34.98
CA LEU A 405 -7.86 -5.01 36.13
C LEU A 405 -8.61 -6.08 36.92
N PHE A 406 -9.40 -6.93 36.25
CA PHE A 406 -10.12 -8.04 36.89
C PHE A 406 -9.20 -9.08 37.55
N ALA A 407 -8.00 -9.30 37.02
CA ALA A 407 -7.01 -10.21 37.57
C ALA A 407 -6.23 -9.65 38.78
N ASN A 408 -6.44 -8.37 39.15
CA ASN A 408 -5.76 -7.72 40.28
C ASN A 408 -6.77 -7.04 41.24
N PRO A 409 -7.75 -7.79 41.79
CA PRO A 409 -8.85 -7.20 42.60
C PRO A 409 -8.37 -6.55 43.90
N ASP A 410 -7.22 -6.95 44.44
CA ASP A 410 -6.63 -6.33 45.64
C ASP A 410 -6.14 -4.89 45.40
N LYS A 411 -5.92 -4.51 44.13
CA LYS A 411 -5.42 -3.20 43.70
C LYS A 411 -6.47 -2.34 43.01
N TYR A 412 -7.38 -2.97 42.29
CA TYR A 412 -8.39 -2.28 41.48
C TYR A 412 -9.78 -2.73 41.87
N ASP A 413 -10.67 -1.78 42.10
CA ASP A 413 -12.08 -2.07 42.36
C ASP A 413 -12.74 -2.55 41.06
N SER A 414 -12.80 -3.87 40.92
CA SER A 414 -13.44 -4.58 39.80
C SER A 414 -14.94 -4.31 39.66
N SER A 415 -15.59 -3.77 40.71
CA SER A 415 -16.99 -3.35 40.65
C SER A 415 -17.17 -1.94 40.09
N ASN A 416 -16.10 -1.15 39.95
CA ASN A 416 -16.13 0.25 39.50
C ASN A 416 -15.09 0.52 38.40
N ILE A 417 -15.22 -0.19 37.29
CA ILE A 417 -14.47 0.06 36.06
C ILE A 417 -15.30 0.91 35.09
N PHE A 418 -14.72 2.02 34.64
CA PHE A 418 -15.27 2.94 33.65
C PHE A 418 -14.36 2.98 32.42
N LEU A 419 -14.93 3.22 31.25
CA LEU A 419 -14.19 3.34 29.98
C LEU A 419 -14.37 4.72 29.36
N SER A 420 -13.36 5.20 28.64
CA SER A 420 -13.42 6.45 27.88
C SER A 420 -12.47 6.45 26.70
N GLY A 421 -12.71 7.34 25.74
CA GLY A 421 -11.72 7.59 24.71
C GLY A 421 -12.20 8.58 23.65
N PHE A 422 -11.25 9.00 22.82
CA PHE A 422 -11.45 10.07 21.84
C PHE A 422 -11.25 9.52 20.42
N SER A 423 -12.10 9.88 19.46
CA SER A 423 -12.07 9.36 18.08
C SER A 423 -11.94 7.82 18.04
N ALA A 424 -10.86 7.28 17.48
CA ALA A 424 -10.55 5.85 17.48
C ALA A 424 -10.56 5.23 18.88
N GLY A 425 -10.01 5.91 19.90
CA GLY A 425 -10.10 5.48 21.29
C GLY A 425 -11.53 5.48 21.85
N GLY A 426 -12.39 6.36 21.34
CA GLY A 426 -13.81 6.37 21.68
C GLY A 426 -14.55 5.17 21.08
N SER A 427 -14.21 4.78 19.85
CA SER A 427 -14.69 3.53 19.25
C SER A 427 -14.21 2.32 20.06
N ILE A 428 -12.92 2.27 20.43
CA ILE A 428 -12.36 1.21 21.29
C ILE A 428 -13.13 1.11 22.61
N ALA A 429 -13.38 2.23 23.29
CA ALA A 429 -14.11 2.25 24.55
C ALA A 429 -15.55 1.72 24.42
N LEU A 430 -16.28 2.14 23.38
CA LEU A 430 -17.64 1.66 23.11
C LEU A 430 -17.67 0.17 22.77
N ILE A 431 -16.81 -0.29 21.86
CA ILE A 431 -16.72 -1.70 21.47
C ILE A 431 -16.37 -2.58 22.68
N THR A 432 -15.42 -2.14 23.51
CA THR A 432 -15.00 -2.87 24.72
C THR A 432 -16.14 -2.93 25.75
N ALA A 433 -16.88 -1.83 25.95
CA ALA A 433 -18.07 -1.81 26.80
C ALA A 433 -19.15 -2.80 26.31
N SER A 434 -19.47 -2.78 25.01
CA SER A 434 -20.45 -3.69 24.40
C SER A 434 -20.02 -5.16 24.45
N THR A 435 -18.71 -5.44 24.35
CA THR A 435 -18.17 -6.81 24.39
C THR A 435 -18.13 -7.40 25.81
N LEU A 436 -17.85 -6.58 26.82
CA LEU A 436 -17.73 -7.02 28.22
C LEU A 436 -19.06 -6.93 29.01
N GLY A 437 -20.00 -6.12 28.55
CA GLY A 437 -21.36 -6.01 29.10
C GLY A 437 -21.50 -5.10 30.33
N PRO A 438 -22.75 -4.70 30.66
CA PRO A 438 -23.06 -3.72 31.70
C PRO A 438 -22.78 -4.20 33.13
N ASP A 439 -22.74 -5.52 33.36
CA ASP A 439 -22.37 -6.07 34.67
C ASP A 439 -20.91 -5.72 35.04
N ARG A 440 -20.04 -5.73 34.03
CA ARG A 440 -18.59 -5.54 34.14
C ARG A 440 -18.12 -4.09 34.00
N ILE A 441 -18.83 -3.27 33.20
CA ILE A 441 -18.46 -1.89 32.90
C ILE A 441 -19.55 -0.93 33.40
N LYS A 442 -19.20 -0.04 34.33
CA LYS A 442 -20.16 0.87 35.01
C LYS A 442 -20.47 2.16 34.24
N GLY A 443 -19.67 2.49 33.22
CA GLY A 443 -19.95 3.62 32.34
C GLY A 443 -18.94 3.72 31.21
N VAL A 444 -19.35 4.36 30.12
CA VAL A 444 -18.52 4.60 28.93
C VAL A 444 -18.67 6.04 28.43
N ILE A 445 -17.55 6.70 28.12
CA ILE A 445 -17.51 8.08 27.60
C ILE A 445 -16.79 8.11 26.25
N GLY A 446 -17.55 8.08 25.16
CA GLY A 446 -17.01 8.18 23.80
C GLY A 446 -17.03 9.62 23.28
N PHE A 447 -15.87 10.26 23.12
CA PHE A 447 -15.75 11.56 22.47
C PHE A 447 -15.60 11.38 20.95
N TYR A 448 -16.64 11.80 20.20
CA TYR A 448 -16.68 11.76 18.72
C TYR A 448 -16.16 10.45 18.09
N PRO A 449 -16.68 9.27 18.53
CA PRO A 449 -16.26 7.97 18.02
C PRO A 449 -16.63 7.77 16.55
N ALA A 450 -15.83 6.97 15.84
CA ALA A 450 -16.23 6.41 14.55
C ALA A 450 -17.07 5.15 14.83
N VAL A 451 -18.39 5.28 14.77
CA VAL A 451 -19.33 4.20 15.12
C VAL A 451 -19.61 3.20 13.99
N ASP A 452 -19.25 3.55 12.75
CA ASP A 452 -19.35 2.70 11.56
C ASP A 452 -18.12 2.97 10.69
N LEU A 453 -17.27 1.95 10.51
CA LEU A 453 -16.05 2.02 9.69
C LEU A 453 -16.28 1.46 8.27
N THR A 454 -17.45 0.89 7.99
CA THR A 454 -17.84 0.42 6.65
C THR A 454 -18.16 1.60 5.74
N LYS A 455 -18.89 2.61 6.25
CA LYS A 455 -19.38 3.76 5.49
C LYS A 455 -18.24 4.67 5.01
N GLN A 456 -18.26 5.00 3.71
CA GLN A 456 -17.46 6.11 3.19
C GLN A 456 -18.13 7.43 3.60
N HIS A 457 -17.55 8.12 4.58
CA HIS A 457 -18.00 9.45 4.95
C HIS A 457 -17.63 10.49 3.89
N THR A 458 -18.65 11.18 3.35
CA THR A 458 -18.49 12.45 2.63
C THR A 458 -17.87 13.54 3.53
N PRO A 459 -17.28 14.61 2.96
CA PRO A 459 -16.92 15.79 3.73
C PRO A 459 -18.18 16.51 4.24
N PRO A 460 -18.20 17.08 5.46
CA PRO A 460 -19.29 17.95 5.88
C PRO A 460 -19.31 19.23 5.03
N GLU A 461 -20.50 19.72 4.68
CA GLU A 461 -20.67 20.94 3.87
C GLU A 461 -20.08 22.20 4.52
N LYS A 462 -19.92 22.21 5.85
CA LYS A 462 -19.35 23.32 6.61
C LYS A 462 -17.86 23.11 6.86
N ARG A 463 -17.07 24.12 6.46
CA ARG A 463 -15.62 24.20 6.72
C ARG A 463 -15.35 24.13 8.23
N MET A 464 -14.74 23.03 8.69
CA MET A 464 -14.37 22.86 10.08
C MET A 464 -13.21 23.79 10.45
N LEU A 465 -13.30 24.42 11.64
CA LEU A 465 -12.39 25.49 12.07
C LEU A 465 -10.99 24.99 12.48
N ALA A 466 -10.84 23.72 12.87
CA ALA A 466 -9.56 23.11 13.22
C ALA A 466 -9.60 21.56 13.09
N GLY A 467 -8.41 20.94 13.04
CA GLY A 467 -8.21 19.48 13.10
C GLY A 467 -7.47 18.90 11.89
N ILE A 468 -6.21 18.51 12.07
CA ILE A 468 -5.34 17.93 11.02
C ILE A 468 -5.92 16.61 10.49
N ILE A 469 -6.36 15.75 11.41
CA ILE A 469 -6.83 14.38 11.16
C ILE A 469 -8.19 14.35 10.42
N ASN A 470 -8.99 15.41 10.48
CA ASN A 470 -10.35 15.44 9.94
C ASN A 470 -10.42 15.63 8.41
N ARG A 471 -9.30 15.43 7.70
CA ARG A 471 -9.22 15.45 6.23
C ARG A 471 -9.69 14.09 5.68
N PRO A 472 -10.62 14.05 4.69
CA PRO A 472 -11.11 12.80 4.10
C PRO A 472 -10.02 11.84 3.64
N PHE A 473 -8.91 12.37 3.11
CA PHE A 473 -7.67 11.65 2.78
C PHE A 473 -7.15 10.79 3.95
N ILE A 474 -6.88 11.40 5.11
CA ILE A 474 -6.27 10.72 6.26
C ILE A 474 -7.22 9.65 6.79
N ARG A 475 -8.52 9.96 6.86
CA ARG A 475 -9.57 9.03 7.27
C ARG A 475 -9.68 7.81 6.35
N ASN A 476 -9.57 7.99 5.04
CA ASN A 476 -9.65 6.89 4.08
C ASN A 476 -8.43 5.95 4.18
N ILE A 477 -7.22 6.52 4.31
CA ILE A 477 -5.98 5.74 4.49
C ILE A 477 -5.99 5.00 5.83
N ALA A 478 -6.36 5.68 6.92
CA ALA A 478 -6.51 5.08 8.24
C ALA A 478 -7.50 3.89 8.23
N ARG A 479 -8.65 4.06 7.57
CA ARG A 479 -9.67 3.02 7.40
C ARG A 479 -9.16 1.85 6.55
N ALA A 480 -8.41 2.11 5.49
CA ALA A 480 -7.81 1.06 4.65
C ALA A 480 -6.74 0.27 5.40
N ALA A 481 -5.85 0.95 6.13
CA ALA A 481 -4.83 0.32 6.95
C ALA A 481 -5.41 -0.50 8.12
N TYR A 482 -6.48 0.00 8.77
CA TYR A 482 -7.09 -0.67 9.91
C TYR A 482 -8.02 -1.83 9.51
N MET A 483 -8.71 -1.72 8.37
CA MET A 483 -9.67 -2.72 7.89
C MET A 483 -9.21 -3.46 6.64
N LEU A 484 -8.59 -4.62 6.83
CA LEU A 484 -8.18 -5.46 5.71
C LEU A 484 -9.38 -5.87 4.83
N PRO A 485 -9.18 -6.13 3.53
CA PRO A 485 -10.29 -6.39 2.60
C PRO A 485 -10.96 -7.74 2.80
N SER A 486 -10.23 -8.70 3.39
CA SER A 486 -10.72 -10.02 3.80
C SER A 486 -11.57 -10.02 5.08
N GLN A 487 -11.69 -8.88 5.78
CA GLN A 487 -12.45 -8.81 7.03
C GLN A 487 -13.97 -8.76 6.77
N PRO A 488 -14.77 -9.52 7.55
CA PRO A 488 -16.23 -9.41 7.55
C PRO A 488 -16.67 -7.97 7.78
N ARG A 489 -17.54 -7.45 6.90
CA ARG A 489 -18.04 -6.06 6.97
C ARG A 489 -19.29 -5.94 7.84
N ASP A 490 -19.82 -7.07 8.28
CA ASP A 490 -20.96 -7.31 9.14
C ASP A 490 -20.57 -7.61 10.60
N ASP A 491 -19.27 -7.56 10.94
CA ASP A 491 -18.82 -7.63 12.33
C ASP A 491 -19.35 -6.38 13.09
N PRO A 492 -20.14 -6.52 14.17
CA PRO A 492 -20.74 -5.39 14.88
C PRO A 492 -19.70 -4.54 15.65
N ARG A 493 -18.42 -4.92 15.65
CA ARG A 493 -17.30 -4.11 16.14
C ARG A 493 -16.69 -3.23 15.04
N ILE A 494 -17.24 -3.31 13.83
CA ILE A 494 -16.83 -2.60 12.61
C ILE A 494 -17.99 -1.76 12.04
N SER A 495 -19.22 -2.29 12.04
CA SER A 495 -20.40 -1.76 11.34
C SER A 495 -21.31 -0.89 12.20
#